data_AF-K2BJ79-F1
#
_entry.id   AF-K2BJ79-F1
#
_cell.length_a   1.000
_cell.length_b   1.000
_cell.length_c   1.000
_cell.angle_alpha   90.00
_cell.angle_beta   90.00
_cell.angle_gamma   90.00
#
_symmetry.space_group_name_H-M   'P 1'
#
loop_
_entity.id
_entity.type
_entity.pdbx_description
1 polymer ?
#
loop_
_entity_poly.entity_id
_entity_poly.type
_entity_poly.pdbx_seq_one_letter_code
_entity_poly.pdbx_strand_id
1 'polypeptide(L)'
;MSLKTQETPETIIAGMTTFNNTEEVELVMKHGYCLGVLFADLMGKFDDGGELMRQITERHGTGRVSYMKFLLSPSMGKRLLQYFREYKEKKCDEHYGGANRPRYAEGGGCSPFGVSFIEVAGFLLPEYEKEWKVTLEVPKRLCGGPAFKKKVSFKSLISAGAWAKPGEDSAQLEMWDPTLMFRWMVNEWKKEFSAPTGKYILEKNKKTMSLVLDCRDIEASDGQIWLSGPNPYRQHGLRYGPDPYAYTGE
;
A
#
# COMPACT_ATOMS: atom_id res chain seq x y z
N MET A 1 4.40 6.50 -5.93
CA MET A 1 5.81 6.19 -6.26
C MET A 1 6.23 7.05 -7.43
N SER A 2 7.46 7.57 -7.41
CA SER A 2 8.07 8.24 -8.57
C SER A 2 9.43 7.62 -8.86
N LEU A 3 9.71 7.25 -10.11
CA LEU A 3 10.96 6.66 -10.54
C LEU A 3 11.52 7.42 -11.75
N LYS A 4 12.74 7.94 -11.59
CA LYS A 4 13.51 8.54 -12.68
C LYS A 4 14.79 7.73 -12.86
N THR A 5 15.03 7.23 -14.07
CA THR A 5 16.22 6.45 -14.40
C THR A 5 16.96 7.10 -15.57
N GLN A 6 18.20 6.68 -15.82
CA GLN A 6 18.91 7.10 -17.03
C GLN A 6 18.30 6.51 -18.32
N GLU A 7 17.54 5.41 -18.22
CA GLU A 7 16.93 4.72 -19.37
C GLU A 7 15.59 5.34 -19.80
N THR A 8 15.01 6.22 -18.98
CA THR A 8 13.70 6.83 -19.22
C THR A 8 13.84 8.35 -19.25
N PRO A 9 13.50 9.03 -20.37
CA PRO A 9 13.58 10.49 -20.45
C PRO A 9 12.60 11.18 -19.47
N GLU A 10 11.47 10.52 -19.20
CA GLU A 10 10.43 11.01 -18.29
C GLU A 10 10.50 10.33 -16.92
N THR A 11 9.97 11.03 -15.91
CA THR A 11 9.79 10.44 -14.57
C THR A 11 8.50 9.63 -14.57
N ILE A 12 8.61 8.34 -14.26
CA ILE A 12 7.45 7.49 -14.04
C ILE A 12 6.81 7.92 -12.73
N ILE A 13 5.53 8.26 -12.76
CA ILE A 13 4.72 8.54 -11.57
C ILE A 13 3.58 7.53 -11.56
N ALA A 14 3.48 6.75 -10.50
CA ALA A 14 2.44 5.73 -10.37
C ALA A 14 2.01 5.57 -8.92
N GLY A 15 0.70 5.40 -8.72
CA GLY A 15 0.09 4.95 -7.48
C GLY A 15 -1.02 3.96 -7.82
N MET A 16 -1.30 3.01 -6.94
CA MET A 16 -2.44 2.11 -7.09
C MET A 16 -3.69 2.76 -6.52
N THR A 17 -4.81 2.63 -7.23
CA THR A 17 -6.14 3.06 -6.80
C THR A 17 -7.21 2.11 -7.35
N THR A 18 -8.42 2.17 -6.82
CA THR A 18 -9.57 1.46 -7.40
C THR A 18 -9.93 2.03 -8.76
N PHE A 19 -10.36 1.16 -9.68
CA PHE A 19 -10.82 1.56 -11.00
C PHE A 19 -12.02 2.50 -10.92
N ASN A 20 -12.97 2.17 -10.03
CA ASN A 20 -14.17 2.92 -9.76
C ASN A 20 -14.47 3.00 -8.26
N ASN A 21 -14.46 4.22 -7.70
CA ASN A 21 -14.72 4.45 -6.28
C ASN A 21 -16.16 4.07 -5.85
N THR A 22 -17.10 3.91 -6.78
CA THR A 22 -18.45 3.46 -6.42
C THR A 22 -18.50 1.97 -6.07
N GLU A 23 -17.57 1.17 -6.56
CA GLU A 23 -17.52 -0.29 -6.30
C GLU A 23 -17.37 -0.56 -4.80
N GLU A 24 -16.43 0.10 -4.11
CA GLU A 24 -16.25 -0.02 -2.66
C GLU A 24 -17.51 0.34 -1.89
N VAL A 25 -18.15 1.46 -2.28
CA VAL A 25 -19.37 1.95 -1.64
C VAL A 25 -20.51 0.96 -1.85
N GLU A 26 -20.67 0.40 -3.05
CA GLU A 26 -21.69 -0.59 -3.34
C GLU A 26 -21.46 -1.90 -2.59
N LEU A 27 -20.21 -2.37 -2.49
CA LEU A 27 -19.87 -3.55 -1.71
C LEU A 27 -20.25 -3.40 -0.24
N VAL A 28 -19.91 -2.26 0.36
CA VAL A 28 -20.24 -1.96 1.76
C VAL A 28 -21.74 -1.77 1.96
N MET A 29 -22.39 -0.97 1.13
CA MET A 29 -23.77 -0.52 1.34
C MET A 29 -24.83 -1.50 0.83
N LYS A 30 -24.60 -2.14 -0.32
CA LYS A 30 -25.59 -3.00 -1.01
C LYS A 30 -25.29 -4.49 -0.84
N HIS A 31 -24.01 -4.88 -0.90
CA HIS A 31 -23.63 -6.30 -0.83
C HIS A 31 -23.28 -6.76 0.59
N GLY A 32 -23.29 -5.84 1.57
CA GLY A 32 -23.12 -6.16 2.97
C GLY A 32 -21.71 -6.64 3.33
N TYR A 33 -20.69 -6.21 2.60
CA TYR A 33 -19.30 -6.54 2.91
C TYR A 33 -18.86 -5.90 4.24
N CYS A 34 -19.28 -4.65 4.52
CA CYS A 34 -18.84 -3.89 5.69
C CYS A 34 -17.31 -3.96 5.87
N LEU A 35 -16.78 -4.37 7.02
CA LEU A 35 -15.33 -4.48 7.23
C LEU A 35 -14.68 -5.62 6.42
N GLY A 36 -15.47 -6.52 5.84
CA GLY A 36 -15.00 -7.56 4.94
C GLY A 36 -14.36 -7.00 3.67
N VAL A 37 -14.69 -5.76 3.28
CA VAL A 37 -14.07 -5.07 2.13
C VAL A 37 -12.55 -4.89 2.31
N LEU A 38 -12.04 -4.84 3.54
CA LEU A 38 -10.61 -4.73 3.81
C LEU A 38 -9.80 -5.95 3.34
N PHE A 39 -10.48 -7.08 3.14
CA PHE A 39 -9.93 -8.34 2.65
C PHE A 39 -10.34 -8.64 1.20
N ALA A 40 -11.05 -7.72 0.55
CA ALA A 40 -11.49 -7.88 -0.82
C ALA A 40 -10.37 -7.50 -1.79
N ASP A 41 -10.34 -8.19 -2.93
CA ASP A 41 -9.60 -7.76 -4.10
C ASP A 41 -10.58 -7.04 -5.04
N LEU A 42 -10.25 -5.79 -5.34
CA LEU A 42 -11.08 -4.89 -6.14
C LEU A 42 -10.43 -4.65 -7.50
N MET A 43 -11.21 -4.22 -8.49
CA MET A 43 -10.64 -3.82 -9.76
C MET A 43 -9.72 -2.62 -9.55
N GLY A 44 -8.45 -2.79 -9.87
CA GLY A 44 -7.41 -1.78 -9.72
C GLY A 44 -7.15 -0.98 -10.99
N LYS A 45 -6.41 0.12 -10.83
CA LYS A 45 -5.66 0.80 -11.88
C LYS A 45 -4.52 1.61 -11.30
N PHE A 46 -3.64 2.08 -12.19
CA PHE A 46 -2.78 3.21 -11.84
C PHE A 46 -3.56 4.52 -11.79
N ASP A 47 -3.23 5.34 -10.80
CA ASP A 47 -3.73 6.70 -10.65
C ASP A 47 -3.26 7.59 -11.81
N ASP A 48 -4.09 8.59 -12.14
CA ASP A 48 -3.72 9.62 -13.11
C ASP A 48 -2.64 10.52 -12.49
N GLY A 49 -1.44 10.49 -13.08
CA GLY A 49 -0.31 11.28 -12.62
C GLY A 49 -0.61 12.78 -12.50
N GLY A 50 -1.54 13.32 -13.31
CA GLY A 50 -1.93 14.74 -13.23
C GLY A 50 -2.67 15.08 -11.94
N GLU A 51 -3.70 14.30 -11.60
CA GLU A 51 -4.51 14.51 -10.40
C GLU A 51 -3.70 14.23 -9.12
N LEU A 52 -2.89 13.18 -9.12
CA LEU A 52 -1.99 12.87 -8.01
C LEU A 52 -1.02 14.02 -7.74
N MET A 53 -0.41 14.59 -8.77
CA MET A 53 0.54 15.69 -8.62
C MET A 53 -0.13 16.98 -8.15
N ARG A 54 -1.37 17.24 -8.57
CA ARG A 54 -2.18 18.35 -8.04
C ARG A 54 -2.38 18.21 -6.53
N GLN A 55 -2.82 17.03 -6.06
CA GLN A 55 -3.03 16.77 -4.63
C GLN A 55 -1.73 16.86 -3.82
N ILE A 56 -0.62 16.34 -4.33
CA ILE A 56 0.70 16.46 -3.67
C ILE A 56 1.10 17.93 -3.53
N THR A 57 0.91 18.73 -4.59
CA THR A 57 1.25 20.16 -4.60
C THR A 57 0.45 20.94 -3.57
N GLU A 58 -0.84 20.67 -3.44
CA GLU A 58 -1.70 21.30 -2.42
C GLU A 58 -1.28 20.90 -1.00
N ARG A 59 -0.99 19.61 -0.78
CA ARG A 59 -0.57 19.10 0.54
C ARG A 59 0.80 19.62 0.96
N HIS A 60 1.68 19.97 0.03
CA HIS A 60 2.93 20.65 0.37
C HIS A 60 2.71 21.98 1.09
N GLY A 61 1.67 22.73 0.70
CA GLY A 61 1.31 24.00 1.32
C GLY A 61 0.76 23.85 2.75
N THR A 62 0.14 22.71 3.06
CA THR A 62 -0.44 22.44 4.38
C THR A 62 0.48 21.62 5.29
N GLY A 63 1.54 21.01 4.77
CA GLY A 63 2.42 20.11 5.52
C GLY A 63 1.79 18.73 5.79
N ARG A 64 0.77 18.35 5.02
CA ARG A 64 0.05 17.07 5.13
C ARG A 64 0.57 16.02 4.14
N VAL A 65 1.79 16.21 3.67
CA VAL A 65 2.52 15.25 2.83
C VAL A 65 3.97 15.24 3.29
N SER A 66 4.57 14.07 3.22
CA SER A 66 6.00 13.83 3.36
C SER A 66 6.36 12.79 2.32
N TYR A 67 7.61 12.78 1.89
CA TYR A 67 8.13 11.75 1.00
C TYR A 67 9.48 11.27 1.50
N MET A 68 9.81 10.04 1.09
CA MET A 68 11.13 9.48 1.23
C MET A 68 11.73 9.33 -0.17
N LYS A 69 12.89 9.93 -0.38
CA LYS A 69 13.63 9.89 -1.65
C LYS A 69 14.84 8.99 -1.48
N PHE A 70 15.07 8.13 -2.45
CA PHE A 70 16.25 7.29 -2.52
C PHE A 70 17.07 7.72 -3.74
N LEU A 71 18.33 8.08 -3.54
CA LEU A 71 19.27 8.31 -4.64
C LEU A 71 19.84 6.96 -5.03
N LEU A 72 19.62 6.53 -6.28
CA LEU A 72 19.88 5.17 -6.72
C LEU A 72 21.15 5.09 -7.57
N SER A 73 21.86 3.97 -7.48
CA SER A 73 22.83 3.57 -8.50
C SER A 73 22.14 3.30 -9.84
N PRO A 74 22.87 3.34 -10.98
CA PRO A 74 22.30 3.01 -12.28
C PRO A 74 21.70 1.60 -12.33
N SER A 75 22.38 0.59 -11.76
CA SER A 75 21.89 -0.79 -11.73
C SER A 75 20.59 -0.93 -10.93
N MET A 76 20.48 -0.25 -9.79
CA MET A 76 19.26 -0.22 -8.98
C MET A 76 18.09 0.42 -9.73
N GLY A 77 18.35 1.52 -10.45
CA GLY A 77 17.36 2.14 -11.33
C GLY A 77 16.81 1.16 -12.37
N LYS A 78 17.68 0.37 -13.00
CA LYS A 78 17.28 -0.67 -13.98
C LYS A 78 16.43 -1.76 -13.35
N ARG A 79 16.84 -2.26 -12.18
CA ARG A 79 16.10 -3.29 -11.44
C ARG A 79 14.68 -2.84 -11.07
N LEU A 80 14.52 -1.61 -10.59
CA LEU A 80 13.20 -1.06 -10.26
C LEU A 80 12.34 -0.79 -11.51
N LEU A 81 12.97 -0.40 -12.62
CA LEU A 81 12.28 -0.25 -13.90
C LEU A 81 11.80 -1.61 -14.45
N GLN A 82 12.63 -2.65 -14.34
CA GLN A 82 12.25 -4.02 -14.67
C GLN A 82 11.06 -4.46 -13.82
N TYR A 83 11.11 -4.28 -12.50
CA TYR A 83 10.00 -4.63 -11.61
C TYR A 83 8.70 -3.91 -12.02
N PHE A 84 8.74 -2.61 -12.32
CA PHE A 84 7.56 -1.87 -12.75
C PHE A 84 6.97 -2.38 -14.07
N ARG A 85 7.81 -2.74 -15.04
CA ARG A 85 7.38 -3.32 -16.32
C ARG A 85 6.74 -4.69 -16.11
N GLU A 86 7.40 -5.55 -15.36
CA GLU A 86 6.89 -6.90 -15.04
C GLU A 86 5.60 -6.83 -14.23
N TYR A 87 5.43 -5.84 -13.35
CA TYR A 87 4.20 -5.62 -12.59
C TYR A 87 3.00 -5.35 -13.52
N LYS A 88 3.21 -4.55 -14.57
CA LYS A 88 2.21 -4.30 -15.62
C LYS A 88 1.97 -5.53 -16.50
N GLU A 89 3.02 -6.20 -16.93
CA GLU A 89 2.91 -7.42 -17.76
C GLU A 89 2.14 -8.53 -17.05
N LYS A 90 2.31 -8.64 -15.73
CA LYS A 90 1.58 -9.56 -14.86
C LYS A 90 0.17 -9.06 -14.48
N LYS A 91 -0.28 -7.91 -15.02
CA LYS A 91 -1.59 -7.30 -14.76
C LYS A 91 -1.85 -7.03 -13.28
N CYS A 92 -0.80 -6.82 -12.49
CA CYS A 92 -0.93 -6.57 -11.06
C CYS A 92 -1.62 -5.21 -10.78
N ASP A 93 -1.65 -4.32 -11.76
CA ASP A 93 -2.38 -3.05 -11.68
C ASP A 93 -3.90 -3.20 -11.79
N GLU A 94 -4.40 -4.34 -12.26
CA GLU A 94 -5.84 -4.65 -12.33
C GLU A 94 -6.39 -5.12 -10.95
N HIS A 95 -5.55 -5.19 -9.92
CA HIS A 95 -5.86 -5.77 -8.61
C HIS A 95 -5.50 -4.82 -7.46
N TYR A 96 -6.53 -4.27 -6.81
CA TYR A 96 -6.40 -3.32 -5.71
C TYR A 96 -6.93 -3.91 -4.39
N GLY A 97 -6.06 -3.98 -3.39
CA GLY A 97 -6.42 -4.46 -2.06
C GLY A 97 -5.34 -4.16 -1.04
N GLY A 98 -5.73 -3.74 0.16
CA GLY A 98 -4.78 -3.43 1.24
C GLY A 98 -4.01 -4.65 1.74
N ALA A 99 -4.60 -5.84 1.62
CA ALA A 99 -4.01 -7.12 1.99
C ALA A 99 -3.21 -7.79 0.85
N ASN A 100 -3.26 -7.25 -0.37
CA ASN A 100 -2.55 -7.83 -1.51
C ASN A 100 -1.04 -7.64 -1.36
N ARG A 101 -0.27 -8.63 -1.81
CA ARG A 101 1.20 -8.64 -1.72
C ARG A 101 1.82 -8.39 -3.10
N PRO A 102 2.35 -7.18 -3.37
CA PRO A 102 2.83 -6.81 -4.70
C PRO A 102 3.87 -7.77 -5.27
N ARG A 103 4.89 -8.15 -4.49
CA ARG A 103 5.96 -9.05 -4.96
C ARG A 103 5.52 -10.50 -5.19
N TYR A 104 4.28 -10.87 -4.82
CA TYR A 104 3.67 -12.17 -5.12
C TYR A 104 2.74 -12.11 -6.35
N ALA A 105 2.75 -10.99 -7.08
CA ALA A 105 1.87 -10.74 -8.22
C ALA A 105 0.37 -10.77 -7.89
N GLU A 106 0.02 -10.32 -6.68
CA GLU A 106 -1.38 -10.24 -6.22
C GLU A 106 -1.99 -8.85 -6.43
N GLY A 107 -1.24 -7.91 -7.01
CA GLY A 107 -1.58 -6.49 -6.99
C GLY A 107 -1.22 -5.80 -5.70
N GLY A 108 -1.87 -4.68 -5.39
CA GLY A 108 -1.53 -3.90 -4.20
C GLY A 108 -2.39 -2.67 -3.99
N GLY A 109 -2.64 -2.34 -2.72
CA GLY A 109 -3.13 -1.02 -2.34
C GLY A 109 -2.07 0.06 -2.52
N CYS A 110 -2.47 1.33 -2.31
CA CYS A 110 -1.60 2.50 -2.50
C CYS A 110 -0.24 2.40 -1.77
N SER A 111 -0.25 2.03 -0.48
CA SER A 111 0.96 1.94 0.35
C SER A 111 1.78 0.66 0.11
N PRO A 112 1.18 -0.56 0.09
CA PRO A 112 1.89 -1.78 -0.28
C PRO A 112 2.63 -1.66 -1.62
N PHE A 113 1.99 -1.06 -2.64
CA PHE A 113 2.62 -0.82 -3.93
C PHE A 113 3.91 -0.01 -3.81
N GLY A 114 3.89 1.13 -3.09
CA GLY A 114 5.08 1.94 -2.86
C GLY A 114 6.17 1.22 -2.08
N VAL A 115 5.79 0.50 -1.02
CA VAL A 115 6.73 -0.26 -0.19
C VAL A 115 7.42 -1.39 -0.97
N SER A 116 6.72 -2.01 -1.92
CA SER A 116 7.32 -3.08 -2.73
C SER A 116 8.54 -2.64 -3.55
N PHE A 117 8.64 -1.36 -3.93
CA PHE A 117 9.85 -0.83 -4.57
C PHE A 117 11.02 -0.75 -3.58
N ILE A 118 10.74 -0.39 -2.33
CA ILE A 118 11.73 -0.33 -1.26
C ILE A 118 12.22 -1.75 -0.94
N GLU A 119 11.32 -2.74 -0.94
CA GLU A 119 11.65 -4.16 -0.81
C GLU A 119 12.52 -4.69 -1.95
N VAL A 120 12.13 -4.44 -3.20
CA VAL A 120 12.89 -4.89 -4.39
C VAL A 120 14.28 -4.25 -4.43
N ALA A 121 14.40 -3.02 -3.93
CA ALA A 121 15.68 -2.33 -3.78
C ALA A 121 16.54 -2.85 -2.62
N GLY A 122 15.98 -3.65 -1.72
CA GLY A 122 16.68 -4.10 -0.50
C GLY A 122 16.85 -3.00 0.54
N PHE A 123 16.06 -1.93 0.48
CA PHE A 123 16.11 -0.80 1.42
C PHE A 123 15.01 -0.85 2.49
N LEU A 124 14.23 -1.93 2.55
CA LEU A 124 13.24 -2.10 3.59
C LEU A 124 13.95 -2.50 4.88
N LEU A 125 14.24 -1.52 5.74
CA LEU A 125 14.91 -1.76 7.02
C LEU A 125 13.93 -2.34 8.04
N PRO A 126 14.40 -3.15 9.02
CA PRO A 126 13.56 -3.69 10.09
C PRO A 126 12.80 -2.61 10.88
N GLU A 127 13.38 -1.41 11.01
CA GLU A 127 12.71 -0.27 11.64
C GLU A 127 11.49 0.22 10.83
N TYR A 128 11.53 0.15 9.50
CA TYR A 128 10.40 0.54 8.66
C TYR A 128 9.26 -0.46 8.82
N GLU A 129 9.56 -1.76 8.81
CA GLU A 129 8.54 -2.79 9.05
C GLU A 129 7.84 -2.59 10.39
N LYS A 130 8.61 -2.30 11.44
CA LYS A 130 8.09 -2.09 12.79
C LYS A 130 7.23 -0.82 12.90
N GLU A 131 7.67 0.28 12.30
CA GLU A 131 7.06 1.60 12.54
C GLU A 131 5.99 1.96 11.49
N TRP A 132 5.97 1.31 10.31
CA TRP A 132 5.05 1.64 9.22
C TRP A 132 3.86 0.68 9.11
N LYS A 133 3.91 -0.47 9.77
CA LYS A 133 2.82 -1.44 9.77
C LYS A 133 1.90 -1.26 10.97
N VAL A 134 0.64 -1.64 10.76
CA VAL A 134 -0.33 -1.84 11.83
C VAL A 134 -0.94 -3.23 11.67
N THR A 135 -1.18 -3.88 12.80
CA THR A 135 -1.97 -5.11 12.88
C THR A 135 -3.32 -4.78 13.48
N LEU A 136 -4.39 -5.04 12.73
CA LEU A 136 -5.75 -4.78 13.14
C LEU A 136 -6.47 -6.10 13.43
N GLU A 137 -7.13 -6.17 14.57
CA GLU A 137 -8.05 -7.25 14.89
C GLU A 137 -9.45 -6.85 14.43
N VAL A 138 -9.83 -7.31 13.23
CA VAL A 138 -11.09 -6.96 12.59
C VAL A 138 -12.19 -7.90 13.09
N PRO A 139 -13.22 -7.42 13.79
CA PRO A 139 -14.22 -8.30 14.41
C PRO A 139 -15.00 -9.04 13.33
N LYS A 140 -14.92 -10.38 13.29
CA LYS A 140 -15.52 -11.18 12.20
C LYS A 140 -17.02 -10.96 12.09
N ARG A 141 -17.71 -10.62 13.19
CA ARG A 141 -19.14 -10.26 13.18
C ARG A 141 -19.48 -9.09 12.24
N LEU A 142 -18.53 -8.21 11.94
CA LEU A 142 -18.67 -7.07 11.04
C LEU A 142 -18.11 -7.31 9.63
N CYS A 143 -17.55 -8.49 9.37
CA CYS A 143 -17.02 -8.86 8.08
C CYS A 143 -18.06 -9.68 7.31
N GLY A 144 -18.57 -9.12 6.21
CA GLY A 144 -19.41 -9.84 5.26
C GLY A 144 -18.68 -10.12 3.95
N GLY A 145 -19.42 -10.64 2.98
CA GLY A 145 -18.90 -11.05 1.68
C GLY A 145 -18.56 -12.54 1.60
N PRO A 146 -18.15 -13.03 0.42
CA PRO A 146 -17.94 -14.45 0.15
C PRO A 146 -16.93 -15.12 1.09
N ALA A 147 -15.85 -14.43 1.46
CA ALA A 147 -14.84 -14.92 2.39
C ALA A 147 -15.42 -15.34 3.74
N PHE A 148 -16.39 -14.57 4.22
CA PHE A 148 -17.03 -14.73 5.51
C PHE A 148 -18.38 -15.46 5.41
N LYS A 149 -18.81 -15.80 4.18
CA LYS A 149 -20.04 -16.51 3.85
C LYS A 149 -21.29 -15.91 4.51
N LYS A 150 -21.34 -14.58 4.64
CA LYS A 150 -22.46 -13.86 5.24
C LYS A 150 -22.57 -12.44 4.72
N LYS A 151 -23.73 -11.83 4.89
CA LYS A 151 -23.95 -10.39 4.69
C LYS A 151 -24.04 -9.71 6.05
N VAL A 152 -23.44 -8.53 6.17
CA VAL A 152 -23.53 -7.70 7.37
C VAL A 152 -24.30 -6.44 7.01
N SER A 153 -25.30 -6.11 7.82
CA SER A 153 -26.04 -4.86 7.67
C SER A 153 -25.15 -3.68 8.01
N PHE A 154 -25.14 -2.65 7.16
CA PHE A 154 -24.43 -1.39 7.39
C PHE A 154 -24.75 -0.73 8.74
N LYS A 155 -25.98 -0.92 9.27
CA LYS A 155 -26.35 -0.45 10.61
C LYS A 155 -25.46 -1.03 11.71
N SER A 156 -24.99 -2.26 11.54
CA SER A 156 -24.08 -2.95 12.47
C SER A 156 -22.69 -2.35 12.46
N LEU A 157 -22.26 -1.78 11.32
CA LEU A 157 -20.99 -1.08 11.21
C LEU A 157 -21.02 0.25 11.96
N ILE A 158 -22.09 1.03 11.79
CA ILE A 158 -22.28 2.31 12.48
C ILE A 158 -22.34 2.11 14.00
N SER A 159 -23.02 1.07 14.48
CA SER A 159 -23.19 0.82 15.91
C SER A 159 -21.98 0.17 16.59
N ALA A 160 -21.00 -0.34 15.82
CA ALA A 160 -19.89 -1.08 16.40
C ALA A 160 -18.90 -0.22 17.18
N GLY A 161 -18.60 0.98 16.69
CA GLY A 161 -17.76 2.00 17.36
C GLY A 161 -16.32 1.61 17.71
N ALA A 162 -15.88 0.37 17.50
CA ALA A 162 -14.56 -0.12 17.90
C ALA A 162 -14.11 -1.36 17.10
N TRP A 163 -12.79 -1.58 17.07
CA TRP A 163 -12.15 -2.83 16.64
C TRP A 163 -12.45 -3.98 17.62
N ALA A 164 -12.03 -5.21 17.27
CA ALA A 164 -12.27 -6.37 18.12
C ALA A 164 -11.59 -6.23 19.48
N LYS A 165 -12.27 -6.69 20.54
CA LYS A 165 -11.67 -6.75 21.89
C LYS A 165 -10.78 -7.98 22.04
N PRO A 166 -9.82 -7.99 22.98
CA PRO A 166 -9.06 -9.20 23.30
C PRO A 166 -9.97 -10.40 23.57
N GLY A 167 -9.80 -11.50 22.84
CA GLY A 167 -10.60 -12.71 22.94
C GLY A 167 -11.90 -12.73 22.14
N GLU A 168 -12.27 -11.65 21.45
CA GLU A 168 -13.36 -11.65 20.47
C GLU A 168 -12.93 -12.39 19.18
N ASP A 169 -13.87 -13.03 18.50
CA ASP A 169 -13.60 -13.65 17.20
C ASP A 169 -13.25 -12.58 16.15
N SER A 170 -11.97 -12.51 15.80
CA SER A 170 -11.39 -11.53 14.87
C SER A 170 -10.71 -12.20 13.68
N ALA A 171 -10.60 -11.43 12.60
CA ALA A 171 -9.69 -11.68 11.51
C ALA A 171 -8.54 -10.68 11.61
N GLN A 172 -7.32 -11.19 11.62
CA GLN A 172 -6.13 -10.34 11.67
C GLN A 172 -5.83 -9.77 10.30
N LEU A 173 -5.59 -8.46 10.24
CA LEU A 173 -5.15 -7.75 9.05
C LEU A 173 -3.87 -6.99 9.37
N GLU A 174 -2.76 -7.40 8.75
CA GLU A 174 -1.53 -6.61 8.74
C GLU A 174 -1.52 -5.72 7.48
N MET A 175 -1.27 -4.42 7.64
CA MET A 175 -1.21 -3.49 6.53
C MET A 175 -0.17 -2.39 6.72
N TRP A 176 0.35 -1.87 5.61
CA TRP A 176 1.17 -0.66 5.57
C TRP A 176 0.29 0.57 5.75
N ASP A 177 0.51 1.33 6.83
CA ASP A 177 -0.32 2.48 7.18
C ASP A 177 0.36 3.80 6.77
N PRO A 178 -0.17 4.52 5.76
CA PRO A 178 0.44 5.76 5.29
C PRO A 178 0.44 6.90 6.32
N THR A 179 -0.44 6.86 7.34
CA THR A 179 -0.41 7.82 8.45
C THR A 179 0.76 7.53 9.38
N LEU A 180 1.03 6.27 9.70
CA LEU A 180 2.21 5.87 10.47
C LEU A 180 3.49 6.22 9.71
N MET A 181 3.57 5.88 8.42
CA MET A 181 4.70 6.27 7.56
C MET A 181 4.95 7.78 7.57
N PHE A 182 3.89 8.59 7.40
CA PHE A 182 3.98 10.05 7.44
C PHE A 182 4.50 10.55 8.78
N ARG A 183 3.92 10.09 9.89
CA ARG A 183 4.33 10.51 11.25
C ARG A 183 5.78 10.12 11.53
N TRP A 184 6.15 8.90 11.15
CA TRP A 184 7.52 8.41 11.29
C TRP A 184 8.51 9.30 10.53
N MET A 185 8.25 9.59 9.25
CA MET A 185 9.14 10.45 8.45
C MET A 185 9.32 11.85 9.07
N VAL A 186 8.23 12.48 9.53
CA VAL A 186 8.28 13.79 10.18
C VAL A 186 9.07 13.73 11.51
N ASN A 187 8.92 12.65 12.27
CA ASN A 187 9.64 12.48 13.53
C ASN A 187 11.14 12.23 13.30
N GLU A 188 11.50 11.37 12.35
CA GLU A 188 12.90 11.15 11.98
C GLU A 188 13.55 12.42 11.43
N TRP A 189 12.84 13.20 10.62
CA TRP A 189 13.32 14.50 10.16
C TRP A 189 13.66 15.43 11.33
N LYS A 190 12.78 15.51 12.35
CA LYS A 190 13.01 16.35 13.54
C LYS A 190 14.18 15.85 14.38
N LYS A 191 14.33 14.53 14.53
CA LYS A 191 15.46 13.91 15.26
C LYS A 191 16.77 14.24 14.59
N GLU A 192 16.88 13.96 13.30
CA GLU A 192 18.08 14.23 12.50
C GLU A 192 18.40 15.73 12.43
N PHE A 193 17.39 16.60 12.37
CA PHE A 193 17.59 18.05 12.43
C PHE A 193 18.15 18.50 13.79
N SER A 194 17.70 17.89 14.87
CA SER A 194 18.09 18.29 16.24
C SER A 194 19.44 17.70 16.65
N ALA A 195 19.77 16.51 16.15
CA ALA A 195 21.03 15.80 16.41
C ALA A 195 21.46 15.07 15.13
N PRO A 196 22.20 15.75 14.23
CA PRO A 196 22.59 15.18 12.95
C PRO A 196 23.45 13.93 13.10
N THR A 197 23.02 12.84 12.48
CA THR A 197 23.76 11.57 12.41
C THR A 197 24.41 11.36 11.05
N GLY A 198 23.94 12.09 10.03
CA GLY A 198 24.30 11.88 8.63
C GLY A 198 23.51 10.75 7.96
N LYS A 199 22.60 10.09 8.67
CA LYS A 199 21.78 8.98 8.14
C LYS A 199 20.86 9.44 7.02
N TYR A 200 20.26 10.63 7.15
CA TYR A 200 19.37 11.20 6.16
C TYR A 200 19.80 12.60 5.76
N ILE A 201 19.75 12.89 4.47
CA ILE A 201 19.78 14.25 3.97
C ILE A 201 18.37 14.84 4.13
N LEU A 202 18.28 15.99 4.80
CA LEU A 202 17.01 16.63 5.12
C LEU A 202 16.56 17.54 3.99
N GLU A 203 15.36 17.28 3.46
CA GLU A 203 14.68 18.16 2.51
C GLU A 203 13.49 18.87 3.17
N LYS A 204 13.34 20.16 2.88
CA LYS A 204 12.19 20.96 3.31
C LYS A 204 11.63 21.75 2.13
N ASN A 205 10.37 21.49 1.79
CA ASN A 205 9.63 22.25 0.78
C ASN A 205 8.37 22.83 1.42
N LYS A 206 8.30 24.15 1.57
CA LYS A 206 7.25 24.84 2.34
C LYS A 206 7.12 24.24 3.75
N LYS A 207 6.00 23.57 4.04
CA LYS A 207 5.72 22.90 5.33
C LYS A 207 6.01 21.41 5.31
N THR A 208 6.47 20.87 4.18
CA THR A 208 6.82 19.46 4.03
C THR A 208 8.23 19.20 4.52
N MET A 209 8.36 18.22 5.39
CA MET A 209 9.61 17.70 5.94
C MET A 209 9.80 16.31 5.36
N SER A 210 10.86 16.12 4.59
CA SER A 210 11.10 14.87 3.84
C SER A 210 12.53 14.38 4.03
N LEU A 211 12.69 13.06 3.90
CA LEU A 211 13.98 12.39 4.08
C LEU A 211 14.53 11.99 2.72
N VAL A 212 15.83 12.16 2.54
CA VAL A 212 16.57 11.63 1.40
C VAL A 212 17.63 10.66 1.92
N LEU A 213 17.65 9.46 1.37
CA LEU A 213 18.67 8.45 1.62
C LEU A 213 19.57 8.33 0.39
N ASP A 214 20.88 8.46 0.57
CA ASP A 214 21.85 8.29 -0.50
C ASP A 214 22.24 6.81 -0.61
N CYS A 215 21.73 6.13 -1.62
CA CYS A 215 21.99 4.72 -1.90
C CYS A 215 22.79 4.52 -3.19
N ARG A 216 23.49 5.56 -3.69
CA ARG A 216 24.20 5.49 -4.97
C ARG A 216 25.36 4.51 -4.97
N ASP A 217 25.90 4.19 -3.80
CA ASP A 217 26.97 3.21 -3.62
C ASP A 217 26.46 1.77 -3.45
N ILE A 218 25.13 1.55 -3.50
CA ILE A 218 24.52 0.23 -3.35
C ILE A 218 24.06 -0.27 -4.73
N GLU A 219 24.65 -1.37 -5.17
CA GLU A 219 24.28 -2.04 -6.41
C GLU A 219 23.02 -2.91 -6.26
N ALA A 220 22.32 -3.11 -7.37
CA ALA A 220 21.19 -4.03 -7.42
C ALA A 220 21.61 -5.45 -7.01
N SER A 221 20.84 -6.06 -6.10
CA SER A 221 20.99 -7.49 -5.77
C SER A 221 20.55 -8.37 -6.95
N ASP A 222 21.20 -9.52 -7.14
CA ASP A 222 20.76 -10.60 -8.03
C ASP A 222 19.61 -11.45 -7.44
N GLY A 223 19.14 -11.09 -6.24
CA GLY A 223 18.02 -11.77 -5.59
C GLY A 223 16.71 -11.67 -6.41
N GLN A 224 15.78 -12.56 -6.10
CA GLN A 224 14.49 -12.64 -6.82
C GLN A 224 13.67 -11.36 -6.66
N ILE A 225 13.16 -10.82 -7.78
CA ILE A 225 12.18 -9.71 -7.75
C ILE A 225 10.84 -10.25 -7.23
N TRP A 226 10.34 -11.31 -7.86
CA TRP A 226 9.07 -11.96 -7.52
C TRP A 226 9.28 -13.08 -6.52
N LEU A 227 8.42 -13.11 -5.51
CA LEU A 227 8.35 -14.14 -4.50
C LEU A 227 7.27 -15.17 -4.87
N SER A 228 7.36 -16.34 -4.25
CA SER A 228 6.37 -17.40 -4.38
C SER A 228 6.06 -17.97 -3.00
N GLY A 229 4.86 -18.50 -2.83
CA GLY A 229 4.42 -19.10 -1.56
C GLY A 229 2.93 -18.93 -1.30
N PRO A 230 2.38 -19.70 -0.35
CA PRO A 230 0.98 -19.60 0.01
C PRO A 230 0.67 -18.19 0.54
N ASN A 231 -0.54 -17.71 0.27
CA ASN A 231 -1.06 -16.53 0.92
C ASN A 231 -1.70 -16.95 2.25
N PRO A 232 -1.21 -16.51 3.42
CA PRO A 232 -1.82 -16.87 4.70
C PRO A 232 -3.28 -16.39 4.81
N TYR A 233 -3.63 -15.31 4.10
CA TYR A 233 -4.99 -14.78 4.01
C TYR A 233 -5.88 -15.53 3.00
N ARG A 234 -5.33 -16.43 2.16
CA ARG A 234 -6.12 -17.32 1.27
C ARG A 234 -6.79 -18.49 2.01
N GLN A 235 -6.55 -18.69 3.31
CA GLN A 235 -7.07 -19.84 4.06
C GLN A 235 -8.60 -19.87 4.25
N HIS A 236 -9.35 -18.92 3.68
CA HIS A 236 -10.82 -18.93 3.69
C HIS A 236 -11.47 -19.22 2.32
N GLY A 237 -10.73 -19.74 1.34
CA GLY A 237 -11.31 -20.07 0.03
C GLY A 237 -11.61 -18.84 -0.84
N LEU A 238 -10.92 -17.73 -0.57
CA LEU A 238 -10.83 -16.56 -1.44
C LEU A 238 -9.99 -16.91 -2.68
N ARG A 239 -10.57 -17.73 -3.56
CA ARG A 239 -10.19 -17.69 -4.96
C ARG A 239 -10.52 -16.29 -5.45
N TYR A 240 -9.62 -15.69 -6.20
CA TYR A 240 -9.99 -14.93 -7.39
C TYR A 240 -11.17 -15.66 -8.04
N GLY A 241 -12.36 -15.15 -7.81
CA GLY A 241 -13.63 -15.85 -7.98
C GLY A 241 -14.60 -14.86 -8.54
N PRO A 242 -15.43 -15.31 -9.49
CA PRO A 242 -16.04 -14.51 -10.53
C PRO A 242 -16.81 -13.34 -9.92
N ASP A 243 -16.89 -12.24 -10.67
CA ASP A 243 -17.85 -11.14 -10.52
C ASP A 243 -18.39 -10.91 -9.08
N PRO A 244 -18.10 -9.78 -8.40
CA PRO A 244 -18.69 -9.48 -7.10
C PRO A 244 -20.24 -9.60 -7.04
N TYR A 245 -20.92 -9.65 -8.18
CA TYR A 245 -22.36 -9.95 -8.34
C TYR A 245 -22.73 -11.45 -8.35
N ALA A 246 -21.79 -12.39 -8.33
CA ALA A 246 -22.03 -13.84 -8.42
C ALA A 246 -22.54 -14.48 -7.11
N TYR A 247 -22.54 -13.76 -5.99
CA TYR A 247 -23.16 -14.25 -4.74
C TYR A 247 -24.66 -13.88 -4.69
N THR A 248 -25.48 -14.71 -5.34
CA THR A 248 -26.95 -14.69 -5.21
C THR A 248 -27.36 -15.43 -3.95
N GLY A 249 -26.98 -14.90 -2.78
CA GLY A 249 -27.30 -15.54 -1.50
C GLY A 249 -28.77 -15.97 -1.42
N GLU A 250 -29.00 -17.28 -1.40
CA GLU A 250 -30.18 -17.91 -0.84
C GLU A 250 -30.08 -17.92 0.69
#